data_AF-A0A922ZEE6-F1
#
_entry.id   AF-A0A922ZEE6-F1
#
_cell.length_a   1.000
_cell.length_b   1.000
_cell.length_c   1.000
_cell.angle_alpha   90.00
_cell.angle_beta   90.00
_cell.angle_gamma   90.00
#
_symmetry.space_group_name_H-M   'P 1'
#
loop_
_entity.id
_entity.type
_entity.pdbx_description
1 polymer ?
#
loop_
_entity_poly.entity_id
_entity_poly.type
_entity_poly.pdbx_seq_one_letter_code
_entity_poly.pdbx_strand_id
1 'polypeptide(L)'
;MIKIWSEDEIKFLKKHYRKHGAKYVAEKIGRTTDSVTMKAGQLDIHVKNIRKWEEWEDNYLRRHHEDRTNGSIARSLKRTVPSVLGRLKKLGLTGPRHERWTEEQKELLRRYYPDRSVSLTELAKLIGRSRYSLLIYAQYLGVNRPQHDHEWSKEEHRYLVKNFKKKTNKELAEGLGLTLSAVNHYLSRHGLNRRPKPRRWTDEEKEYLRVNYKKIPTKEIAEKFQRSKDNIINYAGELGLSSGPSKLWTEQDKTYVIENYSSEPIEKIAENLGRTAKAVEAYVVKHKLFRK
;
A
#
# COMPACT_ATOMS: atom_id res chain seq x y z
N MET A 1 -3.04 -21.09 17.42
CA MET A 1 -3.42 -22.50 17.18
C MET A 1 -2.87 -22.94 15.83
N ILE A 2 -2.13 -24.04 15.78
CA ILE A 2 -1.60 -24.60 14.52
C ILE A 2 -2.72 -25.40 13.86
N LYS A 3 -3.21 -24.94 12.69
CA LYS A 3 -4.24 -25.65 11.92
C LYS A 3 -3.63 -26.90 11.27
N ILE A 4 -3.91 -28.06 11.85
CA ILE A 4 -3.48 -29.38 11.34
C ILE A 4 -4.06 -29.59 9.94
N TRP A 5 -3.28 -30.17 9.03
CA TRP A 5 -3.70 -30.47 7.67
C TRP A 5 -4.64 -31.68 7.66
N SER A 6 -5.84 -31.53 7.11
CA SER A 6 -6.72 -32.67 6.88
C SER A 6 -6.28 -33.49 5.66
N GLU A 7 -6.71 -34.74 5.59
CA GLU A 7 -6.43 -35.61 4.44
C GLU A 7 -7.02 -35.04 3.15
N ASP A 8 -8.21 -34.44 3.21
CA ASP A 8 -8.87 -33.79 2.07
C ASP A 8 -8.09 -32.57 1.57
N GLU A 9 -7.55 -31.75 2.48
CA GLU A 9 -6.70 -30.61 2.11
C GLU A 9 -5.41 -31.09 1.40
N ILE A 10 -4.81 -32.18 1.89
CA ILE A 10 -3.61 -32.79 1.28
C ILE A 10 -3.94 -33.37 -0.09
N LYS A 11 -5.08 -34.06 -0.23
CA LYS A 11 -5.54 -34.65 -1.50
C LYS A 11 -5.81 -33.56 -2.53
N PHE A 12 -6.47 -32.48 -2.13
CA PHE A 12 -6.72 -31.33 -3.00
C PHE A 12 -5.42 -30.65 -3.44
N LEU A 13 -4.48 -30.43 -2.51
CA LEU A 13 -3.16 -29.88 -2.80
C LEU A 13 -2.42 -30.75 -3.82
N LYS A 14 -2.31 -32.07 -3.58
CA LYS A 14 -1.65 -33.02 -4.49
C LYS A 14 -2.19 -32.97 -5.92
N LYS A 15 -3.51 -32.82 -6.05
CA LYS A 15 -4.21 -32.79 -7.35
C LYS A 15 -4.00 -31.47 -8.10
N HIS A 16 -4.07 -30.33 -7.42
CA HIS A 16 -4.19 -29.02 -8.08
C HIS A 16 -2.92 -28.17 -8.06
N TYR A 17 -1.99 -28.41 -7.13
CA TYR A 17 -0.82 -27.56 -6.93
C TYR A 17 0.10 -27.50 -8.15
N ARG A 18 0.36 -28.63 -8.81
CA ARG A 18 1.28 -28.71 -9.97
C ARG A 18 0.86 -27.82 -11.14
N LYS A 19 -0.45 -27.60 -11.32
CA LYS A 19 -1.03 -26.86 -12.44
C LYS A 19 -1.40 -25.41 -12.08
N HIS A 20 -1.92 -25.19 -10.87
CA HIS A 20 -2.51 -23.90 -10.49
C HIS A 20 -1.70 -23.13 -9.43
N GLY A 21 -0.71 -23.77 -8.80
CA GLY A 21 0.15 -23.15 -7.79
C GLY A 21 -0.52 -22.87 -6.45
N ALA A 22 0.25 -22.29 -5.54
CA ALA A 22 -0.14 -22.09 -4.14
C ALA A 22 -1.36 -21.19 -3.96
N LYS A 23 -1.50 -20.13 -4.78
CA LYS A 23 -2.59 -19.16 -4.67
C LYS A 23 -3.97 -19.79 -4.88
N TYR A 24 -4.13 -20.55 -5.96
CA TYR A 24 -5.38 -21.24 -6.26
C TYR A 24 -5.75 -22.24 -5.16
N VAL A 25 -4.78 -23.02 -4.70
CA VAL A 25 -5.02 -24.02 -3.66
C VAL A 25 -5.41 -23.34 -2.33
N ALA A 26 -4.70 -22.27 -1.95
CA ALA A 26 -4.97 -21.48 -0.75
C ALA A 26 -6.39 -20.92 -0.70
N GLU A 27 -6.85 -20.32 -1.81
CA GLU A 27 -8.20 -19.78 -1.94
C GLU A 27 -9.28 -20.86 -1.79
N LYS A 28 -9.04 -22.08 -2.28
CA LYS A 28 -10.03 -23.16 -2.26
C LYS A 28 -10.13 -23.91 -0.92
N ILE A 29 -9.04 -24.00 -0.16
CA ILE A 29 -9.04 -24.70 1.14
C ILE A 29 -9.06 -23.74 2.34
N GLY A 30 -9.16 -22.43 2.09
CA GLY A 30 -9.20 -21.42 3.15
C GLY A 30 -7.92 -21.38 4.01
N ARG A 31 -6.75 -21.49 3.36
CA ARG A 31 -5.43 -21.37 3.99
C ARG A 31 -4.64 -20.21 3.39
N THR A 32 -3.56 -19.81 4.05
CA THR A 32 -2.62 -18.84 3.49
C THR A 32 -1.77 -19.47 2.39
N THR A 33 -1.35 -18.65 1.40
CA THR A 33 -0.43 -19.06 0.33
C THR A 33 0.85 -19.68 0.85
N ASP A 34 1.37 -19.13 1.95
CA ASP A 34 2.63 -19.57 2.55
C ASP A 34 2.48 -20.94 3.20
N SER A 35 1.37 -21.18 3.91
CA SER A 35 1.08 -22.50 4.49
C SER A 35 1.00 -23.58 3.41
N VAL A 36 0.32 -23.28 2.29
CA VAL A 36 0.21 -24.19 1.14
C VAL A 36 1.58 -24.44 0.50
N THR A 37 2.39 -23.40 0.31
CA THR A 37 3.74 -23.51 -0.28
C THR A 37 4.65 -24.36 0.59
N MET A 38 4.63 -24.15 1.91
CA MET A 38 5.39 -24.96 2.87
C MET A 38 4.97 -26.42 2.83
N LYS A 39 3.65 -26.70 2.84
CA LYS A 39 3.15 -28.08 2.79
C LYS A 39 3.48 -28.76 1.47
N ALA A 40 3.39 -28.04 0.35
CA ALA A 40 3.79 -28.55 -0.95
C ALA A 40 5.29 -28.88 -0.97
N GLY A 41 6.15 -28.02 -0.40
CA GLY A 41 7.58 -28.31 -0.25
C GLY A 41 7.86 -29.54 0.63
N GLN A 42 7.14 -29.70 1.75
CA GLN A 42 7.24 -30.90 2.60
C GLN A 42 6.82 -32.19 1.88
N LEU A 43 5.92 -32.08 0.91
CA LEU A 43 5.43 -33.21 0.10
C LEU A 43 6.19 -33.35 -1.24
N ASP A 44 7.26 -32.57 -1.43
CA ASP A 44 8.07 -32.51 -2.66
C ASP A 44 7.27 -32.19 -3.94
N ILE A 45 6.20 -31.39 -3.79
CA ILE A 45 5.32 -31.01 -4.89
C ILE A 45 5.68 -29.63 -5.40
N HIS A 46 6.20 -29.59 -6.62
CA HIS A 46 6.62 -28.38 -7.28
C HIS A 46 5.66 -28.01 -8.43
N VAL A 47 5.53 -26.72 -8.71
CA VAL A 47 4.74 -26.24 -9.86
C VAL A 47 5.47 -26.64 -11.15
N LYS A 48 4.73 -27.15 -12.16
CA LYS A 48 5.32 -27.46 -13.46
C LYS A 48 5.74 -26.17 -14.18
N ASN A 49 6.85 -26.24 -14.92
CA ASN A 49 7.35 -25.19 -15.83
C ASN A 49 7.79 -23.87 -15.15
N ILE A 50 8.70 -23.95 -14.17
CA ILE A 50 9.43 -22.75 -13.74
C ILE A 50 10.26 -22.25 -14.93
N ARG A 51 9.91 -21.07 -15.46
CA ARG A 51 10.63 -20.43 -16.56
C ARG A 51 12.10 -20.23 -16.16
N LYS A 52 12.99 -20.99 -16.80
CA LYS A 52 14.46 -20.87 -16.63
C LYS A 52 14.91 -19.47 -17.05
N TRP A 53 16.00 -19.00 -16.45
CA TRP A 53 16.63 -17.75 -16.84
C TRP A 53 17.46 -17.98 -18.10
N GLU A 54 17.26 -17.14 -19.10
CA GLU A 54 18.05 -17.14 -20.33
C GLU A 54 19.23 -16.19 -20.21
N GLU A 55 20.29 -16.44 -20.97
CA GLU A 55 21.54 -15.68 -20.88
C GLU A 55 21.35 -14.19 -21.19
N TRP A 56 20.49 -13.84 -22.16
CA TRP A 56 20.18 -12.45 -22.47
C TRP A 56 19.45 -11.74 -21.31
N GLU A 57 18.66 -12.46 -20.49
CA GLU A 57 18.02 -11.88 -19.31
C GLU A 57 19.06 -11.54 -18.25
N ASP A 58 20.07 -12.40 -18.06
CA ASP A 58 21.18 -12.12 -17.15
C ASP A 58 22.02 -10.93 -17.66
N ASN A 59 22.30 -10.86 -18.96
CA ASN A 59 23.00 -9.73 -19.58
C ASN A 59 22.20 -8.42 -19.44
N TYR A 60 20.88 -8.49 -19.58
CA TYR A 60 20.00 -7.36 -19.32
C TYR A 60 20.08 -6.90 -17.86
N LEU A 61 20.08 -7.83 -16.89
CA LEU A 61 20.27 -7.51 -15.47
C LEU A 61 21.63 -6.85 -15.22
N ARG A 62 22.72 -7.39 -15.78
CA ARG A 62 24.07 -6.81 -15.62
C ARG A 62 24.12 -5.36 -16.09
N ARG A 63 23.50 -5.05 -17.23
CA ARG A 63 23.48 -3.69 -17.80
C ARG A 63 22.56 -2.73 -17.07
N HIS A 64 21.46 -3.24 -16.48
CA HIS A 64 20.37 -2.38 -16.03
C HIS A 64 20.06 -2.38 -14.52
N HIS A 65 20.82 -3.10 -13.71
CA HIS A 65 20.52 -3.21 -12.28
C HIS A 65 20.81 -1.93 -11.48
N GLU A 66 21.67 -1.03 -11.98
CA GLU A 66 22.04 0.22 -11.30
C GLU A 66 21.21 1.43 -11.75
N ASP A 67 20.86 1.52 -13.04
CA ASP A 67 20.12 2.65 -13.64
C ASP A 67 18.59 2.50 -13.53
N ARG A 68 18.08 1.29 -13.28
CA ARG A 68 16.63 1.01 -13.24
C ARG A 68 16.18 0.44 -11.90
N THR A 69 14.96 0.82 -11.52
CA THR A 69 14.29 0.17 -10.38
C THR A 69 13.99 -1.30 -10.69
N ASN A 70 14.06 -2.16 -9.66
CA ASN A 70 13.70 -3.58 -9.77
C ASN A 70 12.28 -3.81 -10.33
N GLY A 71 11.35 -2.89 -10.05
CA GLY A 71 9.99 -2.90 -10.63
C GLY A 71 9.95 -2.60 -12.13
N SER A 72 10.85 -1.75 -12.64
CA SER A 72 11.02 -1.50 -14.08
C SER A 72 11.59 -2.73 -14.78
N ILE A 73 12.69 -3.27 -14.23
CA ILE A 73 13.36 -4.47 -14.74
C ILE A 73 12.40 -5.67 -14.81
N ALA A 74 11.63 -5.89 -13.75
CA ALA A 74 10.62 -6.95 -13.69
C ALA A 74 9.59 -6.85 -14.81
N ARG A 75 9.12 -5.63 -15.13
CA ARG A 75 8.19 -5.39 -16.25
C ARG A 75 8.85 -5.70 -17.59
N SER A 76 10.07 -5.22 -17.83
CA SER A 76 10.82 -5.48 -19.07
C SER A 76 11.07 -6.98 -19.30
N LEU A 77 11.43 -7.71 -18.26
CA LEU A 77 11.70 -9.16 -18.33
C LEU A 77 10.44 -10.04 -18.28
N LYS A 78 9.26 -9.43 -18.06
CA LYS A 78 7.99 -10.13 -17.82
C LYS A 78 8.12 -11.16 -16.68
N ARG A 79 8.80 -10.75 -15.60
CA ARG A 79 9.02 -11.53 -14.38
C ARG A 79 8.47 -10.78 -13.17
N THR A 80 8.37 -11.46 -12.04
CA THR A 80 7.96 -10.83 -10.78
C THR A 80 9.16 -10.12 -10.13
N VAL A 81 8.91 -9.05 -9.37
CA VAL A 81 9.96 -8.35 -8.61
C VAL A 81 10.74 -9.31 -7.69
N PRO A 82 10.10 -10.21 -6.93
CA PRO A 82 10.83 -11.21 -6.15
C PRO A 82 11.72 -12.14 -6.99
N SER A 83 11.27 -12.54 -8.20
CA SER A 83 12.08 -13.38 -9.10
C SER A 83 13.34 -12.65 -9.57
N VAL A 84 13.21 -11.38 -9.94
CA VAL A 84 14.35 -10.51 -10.31
C VAL A 84 15.31 -10.33 -9.14
N LEU A 85 14.81 -9.99 -7.95
CA LEU A 85 15.63 -9.85 -6.75
C LEU A 85 16.40 -11.13 -6.41
N GLY A 86 15.73 -12.28 -6.50
CA GLY A 86 16.36 -13.58 -6.30
C GLY A 86 17.45 -13.86 -7.32
N ARG A 87 17.26 -13.46 -8.58
CA ARG A 87 18.27 -13.62 -9.64
C ARG A 87 19.44 -12.67 -9.48
N LEU A 88 19.21 -11.39 -9.22
CA LEU A 88 20.25 -10.41 -8.92
C LEU A 88 21.16 -10.89 -7.78
N LYS A 89 20.55 -11.44 -6.71
CA LYS A 89 21.30 -12.04 -5.61
C LYS A 89 22.18 -13.22 -6.06
N LYS A 90 21.65 -14.08 -6.94
CA LYS A 90 22.40 -15.23 -7.49
C LYS A 90 23.54 -14.79 -8.43
N LEU A 91 23.39 -13.67 -9.11
CA LEU A 91 24.39 -13.09 -10.01
C LEU A 91 25.40 -12.17 -9.30
N GLY A 92 25.24 -11.93 -7.99
CA GLY A 92 26.07 -10.98 -7.24
C GLY A 92 25.81 -9.51 -7.59
N LEU A 93 24.70 -9.20 -8.26
CA LEU A 93 24.30 -7.86 -8.72
C LEU A 93 23.41 -7.13 -7.71
N THR A 94 23.38 -7.60 -6.46
CA THR A 94 22.77 -6.84 -5.38
C THR A 94 23.80 -5.85 -4.87
N GLY A 95 23.42 -4.59 -4.70
CA GLY A 95 24.27 -3.59 -4.06
C GLY A 95 24.83 -4.07 -2.72
N PRO A 96 25.86 -3.38 -2.19
CA PRO A 96 26.52 -3.77 -0.95
C PRO A 96 25.46 -4.05 0.13
N ARG A 97 25.59 -5.19 0.81
CA ARG A 97 24.78 -5.46 2.00
C ARG A 97 24.92 -4.24 2.89
N HIS A 98 23.79 -3.69 3.35
CA HIS A 98 23.83 -2.63 4.36
C HIS A 98 24.79 -3.08 5.46
N GLU A 99 25.80 -2.24 5.72
CA GLU A 99 26.83 -2.56 6.69
C GLU A 99 26.17 -2.97 8.00
N ARG A 100 26.73 -3.99 8.66
CA ARG A 100 26.26 -4.36 9.99
C ARG A 100 26.45 -3.15 10.91
N TRP A 101 25.55 -3.00 11.88
CA TRP A 101 25.71 -1.97 12.91
C TRP A 101 26.94 -2.30 13.74
N THR A 102 27.88 -1.36 13.79
CA THR A 102 29.07 -1.49 14.64
C THR A 102 28.69 -1.25 16.11
N GLU A 103 29.54 -1.66 17.05
CA GLU A 103 29.27 -1.41 18.48
C GLU A 103 29.27 0.08 18.79
N GLU A 104 30.08 0.89 18.11
CA GLU A 104 30.11 2.34 18.25
C GLU A 104 28.78 2.97 17.79
N GLN A 105 28.24 2.52 16.64
CA GLN A 105 26.94 2.99 16.15
C GLN A 105 25.80 2.63 17.12
N LYS A 106 25.87 1.45 17.74
CA LYS A 106 24.89 1.02 18.76
C LYS A 106 24.98 1.87 20.01
N GLU A 107 26.19 2.18 20.46
CA GLU A 107 26.41 2.99 21.66
C GLU A 107 25.95 4.44 21.46
N LEU A 108 26.28 5.04 20.31
CA LEU A 108 25.77 6.35 19.93
C LEU A 108 24.24 6.35 19.87
N LEU A 109 23.62 5.30 19.34
CA LEU A 109 22.18 5.18 19.31
C LEU A 109 21.59 5.08 20.72
N ARG A 110 22.13 4.24 21.61
CA ARG A 110 21.66 4.11 22.99
C ARG A 110 21.75 5.42 23.76
N ARG A 111 22.85 6.16 23.58
CA ARG A 111 23.12 7.40 24.29
C ARG A 111 22.25 8.57 23.80
N TYR A 112 22.17 8.77 22.49
CA TYR A 112 21.58 9.99 21.91
C TYR A 112 20.17 9.82 21.36
N TYR A 113 19.69 8.59 21.15
CA TYR A 113 18.31 8.37 20.71
C TYR A 113 17.26 8.79 21.76
N PRO A 114 17.44 8.51 23.07
CA PRO A 114 16.51 8.97 24.09
C PRO A 114 16.48 10.49 24.22
N ASP A 115 17.63 11.14 24.04
CA ASP A 115 17.75 12.59 24.13
C ASP A 115 17.08 13.27 22.91
N ARG A 116 16.08 14.12 23.16
CA ARG A 116 15.38 14.88 22.13
C ARG A 116 16.06 16.18 21.73
N SER A 117 17.04 16.66 22.50
CA SER A 117 17.83 17.84 22.13
C SER A 117 18.54 17.63 20.79
N VAL A 118 18.96 16.39 20.52
CA VAL A 118 19.51 15.96 19.24
C VAL A 118 18.36 15.61 18.29
N SER A 119 18.29 16.27 17.13
CA SER A 119 17.30 15.89 16.13
C SER A 119 17.62 14.52 15.53
N LEU A 120 16.59 13.78 15.08
CA LEU A 120 16.82 12.49 14.40
C LEU A 120 17.66 12.65 13.13
N THR A 121 17.63 13.81 12.50
CA THR A 121 18.41 14.11 11.30
C THR A 121 19.88 14.33 11.63
N GLU A 122 20.19 15.03 12.72
CA GLU A 122 21.57 15.18 13.21
C GLU A 122 22.13 13.85 13.69
N LEU A 123 21.35 13.09 14.44
CA LEU A 123 21.74 11.74 14.88
C LEU A 123 21.99 10.80 13.68
N ALA A 124 21.20 10.91 12.62
CA ALA A 124 21.38 10.15 11.38
C ALA A 124 22.73 10.45 10.73
N LYS A 125 23.06 11.74 10.62
CA LYS A 125 24.35 12.20 10.09
C LYS A 125 25.51 11.73 10.97
N LEU A 126 25.38 11.86 12.29
CA LEU A 126 26.41 11.44 13.26
C LEU A 126 26.73 9.94 13.16
N ILE A 127 25.71 9.10 13.04
CA ILE A 127 25.87 7.63 12.96
C ILE A 127 26.24 7.18 11.53
N GLY A 128 26.09 8.05 10.53
CA GLY A 128 26.32 7.73 9.12
C GLY A 128 25.23 6.81 8.54
N ARG A 129 23.99 6.93 9.03
CA ARG A 129 22.86 6.06 8.66
C ARG A 129 21.64 6.88 8.27
N SER A 130 20.70 6.25 7.57
CA SER A 130 19.42 6.90 7.28
C SER A 130 18.56 7.02 8.55
N ARG A 131 17.72 8.07 8.60
CA ARG A 131 16.73 8.24 9.67
C ARG A 131 15.84 7.01 9.83
N TYR A 132 15.45 6.36 8.73
CA TYR A 132 14.65 5.15 8.79
C TYR A 132 15.41 3.99 9.46
N SER A 133 16.69 3.81 9.12
CA SER A 133 17.53 2.80 9.76
C SER A 133 17.66 3.02 11.27
N LEU A 134 17.76 4.27 11.73
CA LEU A 134 17.80 4.59 13.16
C LEU A 134 16.53 4.12 13.89
N LEU A 135 15.35 4.42 13.35
CA LEU A 135 14.07 4.09 13.98
C LEU A 135 13.88 2.58 14.12
N ILE A 136 14.14 1.84 13.03
CA ILE A 136 14.03 0.38 13.03
C ILE A 136 15.05 -0.24 13.98
N TYR A 137 16.28 0.27 14.00
CA TYR A 137 17.32 -0.29 14.83
C TYR A 137 17.17 0.06 16.32
N ALA A 138 16.67 1.27 16.64
CA ALA A 138 16.32 1.64 18.00
C ALA A 138 15.21 0.73 18.55
N GLN A 139 14.19 0.43 17.73
CA GLN A 139 13.17 -0.56 18.06
C GLN A 139 13.77 -1.95 18.31
N TYR A 140 14.70 -2.39 17.45
CA TYR A 140 15.40 -3.67 17.61
C TYR A 140 16.22 -3.75 18.91
N LEU A 141 16.89 -2.64 19.29
CA LEU A 141 17.65 -2.55 20.53
C LEU A 141 16.77 -2.29 21.78
N GLY A 142 15.46 -2.06 21.61
CA GLY A 142 14.56 -1.68 22.69
C GLY A 142 14.83 -0.28 23.26
N VAL A 143 15.53 0.58 22.52
CA VAL A 143 15.82 1.96 22.94
C VAL A 143 14.63 2.84 22.59
N ASN A 144 13.98 3.36 23.62
CA ASN A 144 12.83 4.24 23.45
C ASN A 144 13.28 5.70 23.50
N ARG A 145 12.65 6.53 22.66
CA ARG A 145 12.72 7.98 22.77
C ARG A 145 11.49 8.44 23.56
N PRO A 146 11.64 8.95 24.80
CA PRO A 146 10.53 9.37 25.62
C PRO A 146 9.59 10.31 24.87
N GLN A 147 8.30 10.08 25.06
CA GLN A 147 7.27 11.00 24.64
C GLN A 147 7.09 12.01 25.77
N HIS A 148 7.50 13.26 25.56
CA HIS A 148 7.03 14.34 26.42
C HIS A 148 5.59 14.63 26.03
N ASP A 149 4.65 13.94 26.65
CA ASP A 149 3.31 14.51 26.81
C ASP A 149 3.50 15.68 27.77
N HIS A 150 3.25 16.90 27.30
CA HIS A 150 3.22 18.07 28.18
C HIS A 150 2.23 17.80 29.32
N GLU A 151 2.70 17.91 30.57
CA GLU A 151 1.83 17.76 31.74
C GLU A 151 1.03 19.05 31.91
N TRP A 152 -0.23 19.01 31.49
CA TRP A 152 -1.11 20.17 31.54
C TRP A 152 -1.45 20.54 32.98
N SER A 153 -1.04 21.74 33.39
CA SER A 153 -1.45 22.35 34.65
C SER A 153 -2.93 22.77 34.61
N LYS A 154 -3.51 22.97 35.81
CA LYS A 154 -4.89 23.49 35.93
C LYS A 154 -5.00 24.91 35.37
N GLU A 155 -3.93 25.69 35.44
CA GLU A 155 -3.82 27.06 34.93
C GLU A 155 -3.86 27.08 33.41
N GLU A 156 -3.07 26.23 32.76
CA GLU A 156 -3.04 26.11 31.30
C GLU A 156 -4.37 25.59 30.75
N HIS A 157 -4.99 24.62 31.43
CA HIS A 157 -6.34 24.17 31.10
C HIS A 157 -7.35 25.33 31.17
N ARG A 158 -7.35 26.10 32.26
CA ARG A 158 -8.23 27.27 32.44
C ARG A 158 -7.99 28.32 31.37
N TYR A 159 -6.74 28.65 31.07
CA TYR A 159 -6.39 29.58 30.00
C TYR A 159 -6.91 29.09 28.65
N LEU A 160 -6.67 27.81 28.33
CA LEU A 160 -7.07 27.21 27.07
C LEU A 160 -8.59 27.25 26.89
N VAL A 161 -9.37 26.80 27.88
CA VAL A 161 -10.85 26.79 27.81
C VAL A 161 -11.41 28.21 27.69
N LYS A 162 -10.88 29.16 28.46
CA LYS A 162 -11.30 30.58 28.43
C LYS A 162 -11.06 31.23 27.06
N ASN A 163 -9.95 30.89 26.41
CA ASN A 163 -9.54 31.50 25.14
C ASN A 163 -9.93 30.67 23.91
N PHE A 164 -10.43 29.44 24.10
CA PHE A 164 -10.70 28.50 23.00
C PHE A 164 -11.66 29.07 21.95
N LYS A 165 -12.69 29.83 22.34
CA LYS A 165 -13.61 30.45 21.37
C LYS A 165 -13.06 31.74 20.73
N LYS A 166 -12.01 32.34 21.30
CA LYS A 166 -11.51 33.68 20.94
C LYS A 166 -10.22 33.66 20.12
N LYS A 167 -9.36 32.67 20.34
CA LYS A 167 -8.05 32.52 19.70
C LYS A 167 -8.01 31.30 18.79
N THR A 168 -7.16 31.30 17.77
CA THR A 168 -6.82 30.12 16.96
C THR A 168 -5.94 29.14 17.76
N ASN A 169 -5.83 27.88 17.31
CA ASN A 169 -4.96 26.91 17.98
C ASN A 169 -3.48 27.33 17.95
N LYS A 170 -3.07 28.12 16.96
CA LYS A 170 -1.72 28.68 16.86
C LYS A 170 -1.49 29.76 17.94
N GLU A 171 -2.40 30.71 18.08
CA GLU A 171 -2.31 31.76 19.11
C GLU A 171 -2.46 31.20 20.53
N LEU A 172 -3.23 30.11 20.70
CA LEU A 172 -3.29 29.36 21.96
C LEU A 172 -1.93 28.71 22.29
N ALA A 173 -1.29 28.11 21.28
CA ALA A 173 0.03 27.50 21.43
C ALA A 173 1.10 28.54 21.78
N GLU A 174 1.12 29.67 21.07
CA GLU A 174 2.02 30.80 21.36
C GLU A 174 1.78 31.35 22.78
N GLY A 175 0.53 31.56 23.18
CA GLY A 175 0.21 32.07 24.52
C GLY A 175 0.45 31.09 25.67
N LEU A 176 0.63 29.81 25.37
CA LEU A 176 1.00 28.76 26.34
C LEU A 176 2.49 28.40 26.29
N GLY A 177 3.25 28.94 25.32
CA GLY A 177 4.63 28.51 25.07
C GLY A 177 4.75 27.05 24.61
N LEU A 178 3.67 26.48 24.04
CA LEU A 178 3.60 25.09 23.62
C LEU A 178 3.65 24.94 22.10
N THR A 179 3.94 23.73 21.63
CA THR A 179 3.80 23.42 20.21
C THR A 179 2.34 23.32 19.80
N LEU A 180 2.03 23.67 18.54
CA LEU A 180 0.70 23.51 17.97
C LEU A 180 0.18 22.06 18.10
N SER A 181 1.06 21.08 17.93
CA SER A 181 0.72 19.66 18.08
C SER A 181 0.30 19.33 19.51
N ALA A 182 1.03 19.80 20.53
CA ALA A 182 0.69 19.57 21.93
C ALA A 182 -0.72 20.11 22.26
N VAL A 183 -1.02 21.33 21.81
CA VAL A 183 -2.35 21.95 21.96
C VAL A 183 -3.42 21.15 21.22
N ASN A 184 -3.18 20.76 19.96
CA ASN A 184 -4.15 19.98 19.18
C ASN A 184 -4.44 18.61 19.81
N HIS A 185 -3.42 17.90 20.29
CA HIS A 185 -3.58 16.61 20.96
C HIS A 185 -4.41 16.76 22.24
N TYR A 186 -4.12 17.79 23.04
CA TYR A 186 -4.88 18.08 24.26
C TYR A 186 -6.36 18.39 23.96
N LEU A 187 -6.61 19.30 23.03
CA LEU A 187 -7.96 19.66 22.59
C LEU A 187 -8.74 18.42 22.13
N SER A 188 -8.11 17.55 21.34
CA SER A 188 -8.73 16.31 20.86
C SER A 188 -9.04 15.34 21.99
N ARG A 189 -8.11 15.12 22.93
CA ARG A 189 -8.31 14.23 24.09
C ARG A 189 -9.39 14.75 25.05
N HIS A 190 -9.64 16.05 25.08
CA HIS A 190 -10.64 16.68 25.95
C HIS A 190 -11.92 17.10 25.21
N GLY A 191 -12.11 16.62 23.98
CA GLY A 191 -13.35 16.86 23.23
C GLY A 191 -13.55 18.30 22.76
N LEU A 192 -12.54 19.17 22.89
CA LEU A 192 -12.54 20.56 22.44
C LEU A 192 -12.16 20.65 20.96
N ASN A 193 -12.82 19.84 20.12
CA ASN A 193 -12.61 19.87 18.69
C ASN A 193 -13.40 21.03 18.07
N ARG A 194 -12.69 21.94 17.39
CA ARG A 194 -13.35 23.03 16.64
C ARG A 194 -14.24 22.53 15.51
N ARG A 195 -13.87 21.38 14.92
CA ARG A 195 -14.67 20.75 13.88
C ARG A 195 -15.74 19.88 14.55
N PRO A 196 -17.01 20.00 14.16
CA PRO A 196 -18.05 19.10 14.64
C PRO A 196 -17.68 17.67 14.26
N LYS A 197 -18.07 16.70 15.09
CA LYS A 197 -17.93 15.29 14.73
C LYS A 197 -18.69 15.04 13.42
N PRO A 198 -18.12 14.26 12.48
CA PRO A 198 -18.79 13.99 11.22
C PRO A 198 -20.14 13.32 11.47
N ARG A 199 -21.17 13.75 10.74
CA ARG A 199 -22.51 13.16 10.81
C ARG A 199 -22.42 11.67 10.47
N ARG A 200 -23.03 10.82 11.30
CA ARG A 200 -23.14 9.37 11.03
C ARG A 200 -23.95 9.12 9.76
N TRP A 201 -23.61 8.05 9.06
CA TRP A 201 -24.35 7.61 7.88
C TRP A 201 -25.58 6.82 8.28
N THR A 202 -26.74 7.17 7.71
CA THR A 202 -27.98 6.42 7.93
C THR A 202 -28.03 5.18 7.03
N ASP A 203 -28.92 4.24 7.32
CA ASP A 203 -29.05 3.03 6.51
C ASP A 203 -29.62 3.33 5.12
N GLU A 204 -30.49 4.33 5.01
CA GLU A 204 -31.02 4.83 3.74
C GLU A 204 -29.91 5.44 2.88
N GLU A 205 -29.00 6.21 3.48
CA GLU A 205 -27.86 6.79 2.76
C GLU A 205 -26.89 5.73 2.28
N LYS A 206 -26.62 4.71 3.12
CA LYS A 206 -25.79 3.56 2.74
C LYS A 206 -26.41 2.83 1.56
N GLU A 207 -27.71 2.54 1.62
CA GLU A 207 -28.40 1.82 0.56
C GLU A 207 -28.47 2.64 -0.73
N TYR A 208 -28.74 3.94 -0.61
CA TYR A 208 -28.70 4.85 -1.73
C TYR A 208 -27.31 4.89 -2.38
N LEU A 209 -26.22 4.87 -1.61
CA LEU A 209 -24.87 4.71 -2.17
C LEU A 209 -24.68 3.38 -2.88
N ARG A 210 -25.14 2.25 -2.31
CA ARG A 210 -25.02 0.94 -2.99
C ARG A 210 -25.71 0.93 -4.35
N VAL A 211 -26.87 1.57 -4.45
CA VAL A 211 -27.66 1.59 -5.67
C VAL A 211 -27.13 2.59 -6.70
N ASN A 212 -26.68 3.77 -6.25
CA ASN A 212 -26.46 4.93 -7.12
C ASN A 212 -24.98 5.31 -7.30
N TYR A 213 -24.08 4.85 -6.43
CA TYR A 213 -22.65 5.16 -6.55
C TYR A 213 -22.11 4.63 -7.89
N LYS A 214 -21.50 5.53 -8.68
CA LYS A 214 -21.05 5.32 -10.09
C LYS A 214 -22.14 5.27 -11.16
N LYS A 215 -23.43 5.31 -10.81
CA LYS A 215 -24.52 5.48 -11.78
C LYS A 215 -24.87 6.94 -12.00
N ILE A 216 -24.81 7.73 -10.94
CA ILE A 216 -24.98 9.19 -10.98
C ILE A 216 -23.69 9.90 -10.58
N PRO A 217 -23.47 11.13 -11.05
CA PRO A 217 -22.30 11.91 -10.66
C PRO A 217 -22.17 12.03 -9.15
N THR A 218 -20.98 11.77 -8.61
CA THR A 218 -20.71 11.87 -7.16
C THR A 218 -21.00 13.28 -6.62
N LYS A 219 -20.96 14.31 -7.47
CA LYS A 219 -21.38 15.67 -7.14
C LYS A 219 -22.85 15.73 -6.73
N GLU A 220 -23.74 15.10 -7.48
CA GLU A 220 -25.18 15.11 -7.20
C GLU A 220 -25.51 14.33 -5.93
N ILE A 221 -24.81 13.22 -5.69
CA ILE A 221 -24.91 12.46 -4.42
C ILE A 221 -24.46 13.34 -3.25
N ALA A 222 -23.36 14.07 -3.42
CA ALA A 222 -22.81 14.97 -2.40
C ALA A 222 -23.79 16.12 -2.07
N GLU A 223 -24.39 16.72 -3.10
CA GLU A 223 -25.43 17.76 -2.95
C GLU A 223 -26.67 17.20 -2.24
N LYS A 224 -27.15 16.02 -2.65
CA LYS A 224 -28.30 15.36 -2.01
C LYS A 224 -28.09 15.10 -0.52
N PHE A 225 -26.89 14.66 -0.13
CA PHE A 225 -26.59 14.34 1.27
C PHE A 225 -26.03 15.51 2.07
N GLN A 226 -25.86 16.68 1.43
CA GLN A 226 -25.22 17.86 1.98
C GLN A 226 -23.86 17.50 2.62
N ARG A 227 -23.08 16.68 1.90
CA ARG A 227 -21.75 16.19 2.29
C ARG A 227 -20.73 16.59 1.24
N SER A 228 -19.45 16.61 1.59
CA SER A 228 -18.40 16.81 0.58
C SER A 228 -18.25 15.58 -0.31
N LYS A 229 -17.78 15.78 -1.55
CA LYS A 229 -17.46 14.68 -2.48
C LYS A 229 -16.49 13.68 -1.87
N ASP A 230 -15.48 14.16 -1.16
CA ASP A 230 -14.49 13.31 -0.47
C ASP A 230 -15.14 12.45 0.61
N ASN A 231 -16.13 12.99 1.34
CA ASN A 231 -16.86 12.22 2.33
C ASN A 231 -17.64 11.07 1.68
N ILE A 232 -18.24 11.30 0.50
CA ILE A 232 -18.90 10.25 -0.30
C ILE A 232 -17.88 9.20 -0.78
N ILE A 233 -16.75 9.64 -1.33
CA ILE A 233 -15.72 8.74 -1.90
C ILE A 233 -15.10 7.85 -0.82
N ASN A 234 -14.71 8.44 0.31
CA ASN A 234 -14.10 7.72 1.42
C ASN A 234 -15.07 6.68 1.99
N TYR A 235 -16.32 7.08 2.21
CA TYR A 235 -17.33 6.17 2.77
C TYR A 235 -17.73 5.08 1.78
N ALA A 236 -17.81 5.39 0.49
CA ALA A 236 -17.98 4.37 -0.54
C ALA A 236 -16.80 3.37 -0.57
N GLY A 237 -15.59 3.81 -0.24
CA GLY A 237 -14.43 2.93 -0.04
C GLY A 237 -14.59 2.00 1.15
N GLU A 238 -15.04 2.51 2.28
CA GLU A 238 -15.35 1.71 3.47
C GLU A 238 -16.46 0.67 3.20
N LEU A 239 -17.46 1.03 2.38
CA LEU A 239 -18.51 0.12 1.91
C LEU A 239 -18.06 -0.84 0.79
N GLY A 240 -16.80 -0.79 0.37
CA GLY A 240 -16.26 -1.62 -0.71
C GLY A 240 -16.74 -1.25 -2.12
N LEU A 241 -17.44 -0.12 -2.28
CA LEU A 241 -17.99 0.38 -3.54
C LEU A 241 -16.95 1.08 -4.42
N SER A 242 -15.80 1.49 -3.86
CA SER A 242 -14.72 2.15 -4.62
C SER A 242 -14.12 1.25 -5.70
N SER A 243 -14.10 -0.06 -5.51
CA SER A 243 -13.73 -1.05 -6.53
C SER A 243 -14.97 -1.36 -7.38
N GLY A 244 -15.09 -0.76 -8.55
CA GLY A 244 -16.21 -1.08 -9.45
C GLY A 244 -15.96 -2.43 -10.10
N PRO A 245 -17.01 -3.18 -10.49
CA PRO A 245 -16.82 -4.19 -11.52
C PRO A 245 -16.28 -3.46 -12.75
N SER A 246 -15.11 -3.86 -13.25
CA SER A 246 -14.66 -3.40 -14.56
C SER A 246 -15.81 -3.62 -15.55
N LYS A 247 -16.19 -2.62 -16.37
CA LYS A 247 -17.18 -2.79 -17.45
C LYS A 247 -16.82 -4.10 -18.18
N LEU A 248 -17.64 -5.14 -18.03
CA LEU A 248 -17.34 -6.48 -18.53
C LEU A 248 -17.13 -6.39 -20.03
N TRP A 249 -16.06 -7.00 -20.54
CA TRP A 249 -15.82 -7.07 -21.97
C TRP A 249 -16.82 -8.06 -22.57
N THR A 250 -17.79 -7.56 -23.33
CA THR A 250 -18.74 -8.41 -24.08
C THR A 250 -18.01 -9.07 -25.25
N GLU A 251 -18.53 -10.16 -25.81
CA GLU A 251 -17.93 -10.76 -27.01
C GLU A 251 -17.86 -9.77 -28.19
N GLN A 252 -18.87 -8.90 -28.33
CA GLN A 252 -18.89 -7.82 -29.32
C GLN A 252 -17.74 -6.82 -29.08
N ASP A 253 -17.52 -6.36 -27.84
CA ASP A 253 -16.42 -5.46 -27.51
C ASP A 253 -15.05 -6.10 -27.84
N LYS A 254 -14.91 -7.40 -27.59
CA LYS A 254 -13.66 -8.14 -27.86
C LYS A 254 -13.40 -8.26 -29.35
N THR A 255 -14.39 -8.68 -30.13
CA THR A 255 -14.31 -8.81 -31.59
C THR A 255 -13.98 -7.46 -32.22
N TYR A 256 -14.67 -6.40 -31.78
CA TYR A 256 -14.44 -5.04 -32.29
C TYR A 256 -13.00 -4.56 -32.06
N VAL A 257 -12.42 -4.79 -30.87
CA VAL A 257 -10.99 -4.45 -30.63
C VAL A 257 -10.09 -5.28 -31.53
N ILE A 258 -10.32 -6.59 -31.69
CA ILE A 258 -9.45 -7.46 -32.51
C ILE A 258 -9.44 -7.01 -33.98
N GLU A 259 -10.61 -6.68 -34.53
CA GLU A 259 -10.76 -6.29 -35.94
C GLU A 259 -10.19 -4.89 -36.22
N ASN A 260 -10.40 -3.94 -35.31
CA ASN A 260 -10.08 -2.53 -35.56
C ASN A 260 -8.72 -2.10 -35.00
N TYR A 261 -8.08 -2.90 -34.13
CA TYR A 261 -6.81 -2.51 -33.50
C TYR A 261 -5.66 -2.29 -34.48
N SER A 262 -5.66 -2.99 -35.62
CA SER A 262 -4.62 -2.86 -36.65
C SER A 262 -4.77 -1.60 -37.50
N SER A 263 -5.97 -1.07 -37.67
CA SER A 263 -6.28 0.05 -38.57
C SER A 263 -6.60 1.35 -37.85
N GLU A 264 -7.11 1.29 -36.61
CA GLU A 264 -7.60 2.46 -35.89
C GLU A 264 -6.74 2.84 -34.66
N PRO A 265 -6.66 4.15 -34.33
CA PRO A 265 -6.06 4.62 -33.09
C PRO A 265 -6.83 4.11 -31.86
N ILE A 266 -6.11 3.86 -30.74
CA ILE A 266 -6.71 3.29 -29.51
C ILE A 266 -7.79 4.22 -28.96
N GLU A 267 -7.61 5.52 -29.17
CA GLU A 267 -8.51 6.60 -28.76
C GLU A 267 -9.86 6.48 -29.46
N LYS A 268 -9.87 6.19 -30.77
CA LYS A 268 -11.09 6.02 -31.57
C LYS A 268 -11.82 4.72 -31.22
N ILE A 269 -11.07 3.64 -30.98
CA ILE A 269 -11.62 2.37 -30.49
C ILE A 269 -12.24 2.56 -29.10
N ALA A 270 -11.59 3.32 -28.23
CA ALA A 270 -12.09 3.63 -26.90
C ALA A 270 -13.37 4.48 -26.92
N GLU A 271 -13.44 5.46 -27.82
CA GLU A 271 -14.63 6.29 -28.06
C GLU A 271 -15.81 5.43 -28.52
N ASN A 272 -15.62 4.57 -29.54
CA ASN A 272 -16.66 3.68 -30.06
C ASN A 272 -17.17 2.66 -29.03
N LEU A 273 -16.30 2.20 -28.12
CA LEU A 273 -16.69 1.26 -27.06
C LEU A 273 -17.23 1.96 -25.80
N GLY A 274 -17.25 3.29 -25.75
CA GLY A 274 -17.55 4.07 -24.55
C GLY A 274 -16.69 3.63 -23.36
N ARG A 275 -15.37 3.51 -23.58
CA ARG A 275 -14.34 3.09 -22.62
C ARG A 275 -13.20 4.10 -22.60
N THR A 276 -12.29 3.99 -21.64
CA THR A 276 -11.07 4.80 -21.63
C THR A 276 -9.99 4.15 -22.51
N ALA A 277 -9.14 4.96 -23.16
CA ALA A 277 -7.99 4.48 -23.93
C ALA A 277 -7.12 3.51 -23.12
N LYS A 278 -6.90 3.82 -21.84
CA LYS A 278 -6.16 2.98 -20.88
C LYS A 278 -6.81 1.60 -20.66
N ALA A 279 -8.14 1.50 -20.72
CA ALA A 279 -8.85 0.23 -20.61
C ALA A 279 -8.66 -0.64 -21.86
N VAL A 280 -8.70 -0.03 -23.05
CA VAL A 280 -8.42 -0.70 -24.33
C VAL A 280 -6.95 -1.14 -24.41
N GLU A 281 -6.02 -0.27 -24.01
CA GLU A 281 -4.58 -0.58 -23.93
C GLU A 281 -4.32 -1.77 -22.99
N ALA A 282 -4.93 -1.77 -21.79
CA ALA A 282 -4.82 -2.89 -20.86
C ALA A 282 -5.38 -4.20 -21.45
N TYR A 283 -6.45 -4.13 -22.24
CA TYR A 283 -7.02 -5.29 -22.92
C TYR A 283 -6.09 -5.82 -24.02
N VAL A 284 -5.56 -4.94 -24.86
CA VAL A 284 -4.57 -5.24 -25.91
C VAL A 284 -3.34 -5.91 -25.32
N VAL A 285 -2.77 -5.33 -24.24
CA VAL A 285 -1.59 -5.88 -23.55
C VAL A 285 -1.88 -7.25 -22.97
N LYS A 286 -3.07 -7.44 -22.38
CA LYS A 286 -3.49 -8.72 -21.80
C LYS A 286 -3.67 -9.81 -22.85
N HIS A 287 -4.19 -9.48 -24.04
CA HIS A 287 -4.48 -10.43 -25.11
C HIS A 287 -3.39 -10.49 -26.20
N LYS A 288 -2.31 -9.71 -26.04
CA LYS A 288 -1.16 -9.67 -26.96
C LYS A 288 -1.58 -9.35 -28.40
N LEU A 289 -2.45 -8.36 -28.57
CA LEU A 289 -2.77 -7.84 -29.89
C LEU A 289 -1.62 -6.92 -30.34
N PHE A 290 -1.25 -7.01 -31.62
CA PHE A 290 -0.19 -6.21 -32.23
C PHE A 290 -0.77 -5.44 -33.41
N ARG A 291 -0.33 -4.19 -33.60
CA ARG A 291 -0.54 -3.51 -34.87
C ARG A 291 0.36 -4.17 -35.90
N LYS A 292 -0.19 -4.47 -37.07
CA LYS A 292 0.59 -4.90 -38.22
C LYS A 292 1.38 -3.73 -38.79
#